data_AF-A0A955U470-F1
#
_entry.id   AF-A0A955U470-F1
#
_cell.length_a   1.000
_cell.length_b   1.000
_cell.length_c   1.000
_cell.angle_alpha   90.00
_cell.angle_beta   90.00
_cell.angle_gamma   90.00
#
_symmetry.space_group_name_H-M   'P 1'
#
loop_
_entity.id
_entity.type
_entity.pdbx_description
1 polymer ?
#
loop_
_entity_poly.entity_id
_entity_poly.type
_entity_poly.pdbx_seq_one_letter_code
_entity_poly.pdbx_strand_id
1 'polypeptide(L)'
;MMPPLVVVALAGCHTDRVATLEKRIAERRVEVRELQETLSELRQELDKSPPRTASVRNDNDPPGFDLHAPLPPGKPGQPDVLLVSIDTLRADHLGTYGYARDTSPFLDQLAEEGTLFEQAWSPTSWTLPSHTTMLSGTLPVHHGTIDDHLTIEPTLPLLQESFRKAGWGTIGAVATLFVSSRYGFDR
;
A
#
# COMPACT_ATOMS: atom_id res chain seq x y z
N MET A 1 -80.96 18.67 4.20
CA MET A 1 -80.57 17.25 4.09
C MET A 1 -79.13 17.19 3.60
N MET A 2 -78.17 16.82 4.46
CA MET A 2 -76.78 16.54 4.07
C MET A 2 -76.65 15.08 3.64
N PRO A 3 -75.85 14.75 2.60
CA PRO A 3 -75.58 13.36 2.25
C PRO A 3 -74.58 12.74 3.25
N PRO A 4 -74.57 11.41 3.42
CA PRO A 4 -73.67 10.74 4.35
C PRO A 4 -72.25 10.70 3.78
N LEU A 5 -71.26 11.04 4.62
CA LEU A 5 -69.84 10.87 4.33
C LEU A 5 -69.48 9.39 4.57
N VAL A 6 -69.20 8.63 3.52
CA VAL A 6 -68.67 7.27 3.63
C VAL A 6 -67.15 7.34 3.67
N VAL A 7 -66.57 7.08 4.83
CA VAL A 7 -65.11 6.91 4.98
C VAL A 7 -64.80 5.43 4.75
N VAL A 8 -64.21 5.13 3.58
CA VAL A 8 -63.67 3.79 3.28
C VAL A 8 -62.22 3.76 3.77
N ALA A 9 -61.98 3.10 4.90
CA ALA A 9 -60.62 2.78 5.35
C ALA A 9 -60.15 1.52 4.62
N LEU A 10 -59.27 1.69 3.63
CA LEU A 10 -58.54 0.57 3.02
C LEU A 10 -57.37 0.19 3.93
N ALA A 11 -57.59 -0.77 4.82
CA ALA A 11 -56.51 -1.43 5.56
C ALA A 11 -55.77 -2.38 4.60
N GLY A 12 -54.72 -1.89 3.95
CA GLY A 12 -53.87 -2.67 3.05
C GLY A 12 -52.79 -3.44 3.80
N CYS A 13 -52.62 -4.73 3.45
CA CYS A 13 -51.66 -5.72 3.97
C CYS A 13 -50.15 -5.35 3.86
N HIS A 14 -49.83 -4.08 3.55
CA HIS A 14 -48.47 -3.55 3.44
C HIS A 14 -48.02 -2.70 4.64
N THR A 15 -48.93 -2.33 5.54
CA THR A 15 -48.61 -1.52 6.74
C THR A 15 -47.59 -2.22 7.64
N ASP A 16 -47.71 -3.53 7.84
CA ASP A 16 -46.81 -4.28 8.71
C ASP A 16 -45.39 -4.37 8.15
N ARG A 17 -45.26 -4.49 6.82
CA ARG A 17 -43.95 -4.53 6.14
C ARG A 17 -43.27 -3.16 6.17
N VAL A 18 -44.04 -2.08 6.01
CA VAL A 18 -43.52 -0.70 6.15
C VAL A 18 -43.10 -0.45 7.59
N ALA A 19 -43.94 -0.77 8.57
CA ALA A 19 -43.62 -0.61 9.99
C ALA A 19 -42.38 -1.42 10.41
N THR A 20 -42.21 -2.64 9.88
CA THR A 20 -41.02 -3.46 10.12
C THR A 20 -39.76 -2.81 9.54
N LEU A 21 -39.83 -2.24 8.34
CA LEU A 21 -38.70 -1.55 7.72
C LEU A 21 -38.36 -0.24 8.43
N GLU A 22 -39.36 0.54 8.85
CA GLU A 22 -39.17 1.76 9.64
C GLU A 22 -38.49 1.47 10.98
N LYS A 23 -38.89 0.38 11.65
CA LYS A 23 -38.22 -0.09 12.88
C LYS A 23 -36.75 -0.42 12.63
N ARG A 24 -36.45 -1.17 11.56
CA ARG A 24 -35.06 -1.51 11.17
C ARG A 24 -34.25 -0.27 10.82
N ILE A 25 -34.84 0.73 10.16
CA ILE A 25 -34.18 2.00 9.86
C ILE A 25 -33.85 2.75 11.16
N ALA A 26 -34.78 2.79 12.12
CA ALA A 26 -34.55 3.42 13.41
C ALA A 26 -33.42 2.72 14.19
N GLU A 27 -33.42 1.38 14.24
CA GLU A 27 -32.36 0.59 14.87
C GLU A 27 -30.98 0.86 14.22
N ARG A 28 -30.90 0.82 12.88
CA ARG A 28 -29.63 1.11 12.17
C ARG A 28 -29.16 2.55 12.35
N ARG A 29 -30.06 3.52 12.52
CA ARG A 29 -29.68 4.91 12.79
C ARG A 29 -29.03 5.08 14.17
N VAL A 30 -29.44 4.28 15.15
CA VAL A 30 -28.80 4.27 16.47
C VAL A 30 -27.40 3.67 16.36
N GLU A 31 -27.28 2.50 15.73
CA GLU A 31 -25.98 1.83 15.53
C GLU A 31 -24.97 2.71 14.76
N VAL A 32 -25.41 3.39 13.70
CA VAL A 32 -24.55 4.32 12.95
C VAL A 32 -24.07 5.48 13.84
N ARG A 33 -24.92 5.99 14.73
CA ARG A 33 -24.53 7.06 15.66
C ARG A 33 -23.49 6.58 16.66
N GLU A 34 -23.70 5.42 17.27
CA GLU A 34 -22.76 4.81 18.22
C GLU A 34 -21.40 4.53 17.56
N LEU A 35 -21.40 4.03 16.32
CA LEU A 35 -20.18 3.86 15.53
C LEU A 35 -19.48 5.19 15.24
N GLN A 36 -20.23 6.26 14.93
CA GLN A 36 -19.67 7.59 14.71
C GLN A 36 -19.05 8.18 15.98
N GLU A 37 -19.69 8.00 17.13
CA GLU A 37 -19.16 8.41 18.43
C GLU A 37 -17.87 7.65 18.76
N THR A 38 -17.88 6.32 18.61
CA THR A 38 -16.70 5.46 18.82
C THR A 38 -15.54 5.88 17.91
N LEU A 39 -15.80 6.12 16.62
CA LEU A 39 -14.78 6.61 15.68
C LEU A 39 -14.22 7.98 16.07
N SER A 40 -15.05 8.86 16.62
CA SER A 40 -14.61 10.18 17.08
C SER A 40 -13.69 10.09 18.30
N GLU A 41 -14.00 9.20 19.26
CA GLU A 41 -13.17 8.94 20.43
C GLU A 41 -11.82 8.35 20.04
N LEU A 42 -11.81 7.32 19.19
CA LEU A 42 -10.58 6.68 18.70
C LEU A 42 -9.69 7.66 17.93
N ARG A 43 -10.27 8.56 17.12
CA ARG A 43 -9.51 9.63 16.46
C ARG A 43 -8.90 10.61 17.46
N GLN A 44 -9.66 11.01 18.48
CA GLN A 44 -9.17 11.91 19.52
C GLN A 44 -8.04 11.26 20.35
N GLU A 45 -8.10 9.96 20.59
CA GLU A 45 -7.05 9.20 21.25
C GLU A 45 -5.77 9.14 20.39
N LEU A 46 -5.92 8.88 19.09
CA LEU A 46 -4.82 8.89 18.13
C LEU A 46 -4.12 10.26 18.06
N ASP A 47 -4.89 11.36 18.04
CA ASP A 47 -4.34 12.72 17.99
C ASP A 47 -3.57 13.10 19.26
N LYS A 48 -3.96 12.57 20.43
CA LYS A 48 -3.28 12.83 21.71
C LYS A 48 -1.97 12.07 21.86
N SER A 49 -1.83 10.95 21.15
CA SER A 49 -0.64 10.09 21.16
C SER A 49 -0.18 9.85 19.72
N PRO A 50 0.33 10.90 19.02
CA PRO A 50 0.86 10.69 17.69
C PRO A 50 1.97 9.63 17.78
N PRO A 51 2.02 8.66 16.84
CA PRO A 51 3.06 7.66 16.84
C PRO A 51 4.41 8.38 16.86
N ARG A 52 5.30 7.96 17.77
CA ARG A 52 6.60 8.60 17.92
C ARG A 52 7.27 8.60 16.56
N THR A 53 7.64 9.75 16.02
CA THR A 53 8.37 9.85 14.74
C THR A 53 9.69 9.06 14.76
N ALA A 54 10.21 8.75 15.96
CA ALA A 54 11.38 7.93 16.20
C ALA A 54 11.09 6.46 16.52
N SER A 55 9.83 6.02 16.65
CA SER A 55 9.56 4.60 16.42
C SER A 55 9.79 4.38 14.93
N VAL A 56 11.00 3.91 14.60
CA VAL A 56 11.24 3.11 13.41
C VAL A 56 9.99 2.24 13.20
N ARG A 57 9.46 2.19 11.98
CA ARG A 57 8.17 1.57 11.63
C ARG A 57 8.21 0.03 11.83
N ASN A 58 8.58 -0.43 13.01
CA ASN A 58 8.75 -1.82 13.41
C ASN A 58 7.43 -2.60 13.32
N ASP A 59 6.28 -1.92 13.38
CA ASP A 59 4.97 -2.55 13.24
C ASP A 59 4.77 -3.22 11.87
N ASN A 60 5.59 -2.86 10.87
CA ASN A 60 5.56 -3.50 9.55
C ASN A 60 6.81 -4.37 9.30
N ASP A 61 7.65 -4.60 10.30
CA ASP A 61 8.72 -5.58 10.15
C ASP A 61 8.14 -6.99 10.31
N PRO A 62 8.53 -7.96 9.48
CA PRO A 62 8.06 -9.32 9.63
C PRO A 62 8.58 -9.91 10.96
N PRO A 63 7.85 -10.84 11.59
CA PRO A 63 8.26 -11.45 12.85
C PRO A 63 9.68 -12.04 12.77
N GLY A 64 10.57 -11.60 13.66
CA GLY A 64 11.96 -12.06 13.71
C GLY A 64 12.92 -11.37 12.73
N PHE A 65 12.49 -10.29 12.05
CA PHE A 65 13.37 -9.45 11.27
C PHE A 65 14.42 -8.77 12.16
N ASP A 66 15.68 -8.87 11.75
CA ASP A 66 16.80 -8.19 12.38
C ASP A 66 17.67 -7.55 11.29
N LEU A 67 17.67 -6.21 11.25
CA LEU A 67 18.46 -5.43 10.31
C LEU A 67 19.97 -5.64 10.49
N HIS A 68 20.40 -6.09 11.67
CA HIS A 68 21.80 -6.33 12.00
C HIS A 68 22.20 -7.80 11.85
N ALA A 69 21.27 -8.68 11.51
CA ALA A 69 21.60 -10.09 11.26
C ALA A 69 22.53 -10.21 10.05
N PRO A 70 23.62 -10.99 10.15
CA PRO A 70 24.53 -11.18 9.03
C PRO A 70 23.81 -11.94 7.91
N LEU A 71 23.96 -11.46 6.68
CA LEU A 71 23.51 -12.18 5.50
C LEU A 71 24.32 -13.47 5.33
N PRO A 72 23.73 -14.52 4.71
CA PRO A 72 24.48 -15.69 4.30
C PRO A 72 25.72 -15.28 3.50
N PRO A 73 26.87 -15.97 3.69
CA PRO A 73 28.07 -15.66 2.93
C PRO A 73 27.80 -15.82 1.43
N GLY A 74 28.26 -14.84 0.64
CA GLY A 74 28.17 -14.87 -0.82
C GLY A 74 28.85 -16.10 -1.41
N LYS A 75 28.37 -16.56 -2.57
CA LYS A 75 28.96 -17.70 -3.27
C LYS A 75 30.19 -17.24 -4.07
N PRO A 76 31.37 -17.86 -3.90
CA PRO A 76 32.55 -17.50 -4.66
C PRO A 76 32.30 -17.55 -6.17
N GLY A 77 32.66 -16.47 -6.88
CA GLY A 77 32.46 -16.35 -8.33
C GLY A 77 31.05 -15.91 -8.75
N GLN A 78 30.17 -15.55 -7.81
CA GLN A 78 28.88 -14.92 -8.10
C GLN A 78 28.85 -13.49 -7.53
N PRO A 79 28.38 -12.49 -8.29
CA PRO A 79 28.31 -11.10 -7.81
C PRO A 79 27.13 -10.91 -6.86
N ASP A 80 27.32 -10.14 -5.79
CA ASP A 80 26.18 -9.68 -4.98
C ASP A 80 25.31 -8.71 -5.78
N VAL A 81 24.00 -8.73 -5.52
CA VAL A 81 23.03 -7.87 -6.21
C VAL A 81 22.43 -6.88 -5.21
N LEU A 82 22.60 -5.59 -5.50
CA LEU A 82 22.01 -4.49 -4.73
C LEU A 82 21.04 -3.71 -5.62
N LEU A 83 19.76 -3.69 -5.23
CA LEU A 83 18.74 -2.86 -5.86
C LEU A 83 18.48 -1.64 -4.98
N VAL A 84 18.80 -0.44 -5.49
CA VAL A 84 18.50 0.83 -4.84
C VAL A 84 17.37 1.52 -5.59
N SER A 85 16.27 1.81 -4.90
CA SER A 85 15.13 2.58 -5.42
C SER A 85 14.98 3.87 -4.61
N ILE A 86 14.80 4.99 -5.30
CA ILE A 86 14.63 6.31 -4.68
C ILE A 86 13.23 6.82 -5.03
N ASP A 87 12.41 7.06 -4.02
CA ASP A 87 11.03 7.51 -4.21
C ASP A 87 11.00 8.93 -4.81
N THR A 88 10.11 9.14 -5.77
CA THR A 88 9.92 10.43 -6.47
C THR A 88 11.16 10.98 -7.21
N LEU A 89 12.17 10.15 -7.49
CA LEU A 89 13.37 10.56 -8.22
C LEU A 89 13.02 10.99 -9.65
N ARG A 90 13.46 12.19 -10.02
CA ARG A 90 13.23 12.78 -11.34
C ARG A 90 14.50 12.78 -12.16
N ALA A 91 14.44 12.21 -13.36
CA ALA A 91 15.58 12.17 -14.28
C ALA A 91 16.06 13.59 -14.66
N ASP A 92 15.14 14.52 -14.90
CA ASP A 92 15.46 15.91 -15.27
C ASP A 92 16.08 16.75 -14.13
N HIS A 93 16.30 16.15 -12.96
CA HIS A 93 16.98 16.73 -11.80
C HIS A 93 18.30 16.01 -11.45
N LEU A 94 18.84 15.18 -12.36
CA LEU A 94 20.14 14.53 -12.19
C LEU A 94 21.17 15.08 -13.18
N GLY A 95 22.40 15.27 -12.72
CA GLY A 95 23.50 15.77 -13.53
C GLY A 95 23.79 14.88 -14.73
N THR A 96 23.73 13.55 -14.56
CA THR A 96 23.91 12.56 -15.64
C THR A 96 22.90 12.70 -16.79
N TYR A 97 21.74 13.32 -16.55
CA TYR A 97 20.74 13.63 -17.58
C TYR A 97 20.73 15.11 -18.00
N GLY A 98 21.78 15.87 -17.63
CA GLY A 98 21.99 17.26 -18.06
C GLY A 98 21.43 18.33 -17.13
N TYR A 99 21.07 18.00 -15.88
CA TYR A 99 20.62 19.01 -14.92
C TYR A 99 21.76 19.93 -14.50
N ALA A 100 21.51 21.25 -14.47
CA ALA A 100 22.55 22.25 -14.30
C ALA A 100 23.06 22.41 -12.85
N ARG A 101 22.40 21.82 -11.86
CA ARG A 101 22.80 21.91 -10.44
C ARG A 101 23.44 20.60 -10.01
N ASP A 102 24.43 20.70 -9.13
CA ASP A 102 25.09 19.56 -8.50
C ASP A 102 24.20 18.95 -7.41
N THR A 103 23.21 18.16 -7.82
CA THR A 103 22.23 17.52 -6.92
C THR A 103 22.42 16.02 -6.78
N SER A 104 23.26 15.40 -7.62
CA SER A 104 23.39 13.95 -7.71
C SER A 104 24.82 13.43 -7.93
N PRO A 105 25.87 14.02 -7.33
CA PRO A 105 27.25 13.71 -7.68
C PRO A 105 27.62 12.22 -7.56
N PHE A 106 27.07 11.52 -6.56
CA PHE A 106 27.26 10.07 -6.41
C PHE A 106 26.58 9.24 -7.50
N LEU A 107 25.37 9.63 -7.93
CA LEU A 107 24.67 8.94 -9.02
C LEU A 107 25.30 9.24 -10.38
N ASP A 108 25.83 10.45 -10.55
CA ASP A 108 26.53 10.86 -11.76
C ASP A 108 27.82 10.04 -11.93
N GLN A 109 28.62 9.90 -10.87
CA GLN A 109 29.79 9.02 -10.87
C GLN A 109 29.41 7.55 -11.14
N LEU A 110 28.35 7.05 -10.50
CA LEU A 110 27.90 5.68 -10.71
C LEU A 110 27.47 5.43 -12.18
N ALA A 111 26.88 6.44 -12.83
CA ALA A 111 26.51 6.36 -14.23
C ALA A 111 27.74 6.33 -15.16
N GLU A 112 28.82 7.03 -14.82
CA GLU A 112 30.10 7.00 -15.57
C GLU A 112 30.80 5.63 -15.48
N GLU A 113 30.72 4.97 -14.33
CA GLU A 113 31.33 3.65 -14.09
C GLU A 113 30.44 2.49 -14.57
N GLY A 114 29.17 2.77 -14.88
CA GLY A 114 28.13 1.77 -15.12
C GLY A 114 27.49 1.87 -16.50
N THR A 115 26.20 1.54 -16.55
CA THR A 115 25.37 1.67 -17.75
C THR A 115 24.16 2.53 -17.41
N LEU A 116 24.02 3.65 -18.14
CA LEU A 116 22.90 4.56 -18.04
C LEU A 116 21.83 4.21 -19.09
N PHE A 117 20.57 4.15 -18.68
CA PHE A 117 19.43 3.99 -19.59
C PHE A 117 18.74 5.34 -19.79
N GLU A 118 18.85 5.92 -21.00
CA GLU A 118 18.18 7.19 -21.34
C GLU A 118 16.66 7.07 -21.42
N GLN A 119 16.14 5.84 -21.57
CA GLN A 119 14.71 5.56 -21.72
C GLN A 119 14.25 4.49 -20.71
N ALA A 120 14.16 4.88 -19.44
CA ALA A 120 13.63 4.05 -18.36
C ALA A 120 12.30 4.65 -17.84
N TRP A 121 11.18 4.07 -18.24
CA TRP A 121 9.85 4.57 -17.89
C TRP A 121 9.25 3.82 -16.71
N SER A 122 8.69 4.57 -15.75
CA SER A 122 7.90 3.96 -14.69
C SER A 122 6.60 3.36 -15.28
N PRO A 123 6.19 2.15 -14.88
CA PRO A 123 4.94 1.54 -15.33
C PRO A 123 3.69 2.32 -14.84
N THR A 124 3.84 3.11 -13.78
CA THR A 124 2.80 3.98 -13.23
C THR A 124 3.42 5.05 -12.31
N SER A 125 2.70 6.12 -12.01
CA SER A 125 3.15 7.21 -11.12
C SER A 125 3.02 6.89 -9.63
N TRP A 126 2.58 5.69 -9.26
CA TRP A 126 2.25 5.35 -7.88
C TRP A 126 3.15 4.24 -7.30
N THR A 127 3.63 4.45 -6.07
CA THR A 127 4.69 3.68 -5.41
C THR A 127 4.39 2.18 -5.33
N LEU A 128 3.20 1.80 -4.82
CA LEU A 128 2.83 0.40 -4.62
C LEU A 128 2.84 -0.40 -5.93
N PRO A 129 2.01 -0.08 -6.95
CA PRO A 129 2.03 -0.83 -8.20
C PRO A 129 3.34 -0.74 -8.95
N SER A 130 4.05 0.39 -8.89
CA SER A 130 5.35 0.53 -9.55
C SER A 130 6.39 -0.43 -8.96
N HIS A 131 6.45 -0.57 -7.64
CA HIS A 131 7.36 -1.52 -6.99
C HIS A 131 6.88 -2.96 -7.16
N THR A 132 5.57 -3.23 -7.15
CA THR A 132 5.05 -4.56 -7.48
C THR A 132 5.46 -4.96 -8.90
N THR A 133 5.33 -4.07 -9.89
CA THR A 133 5.80 -4.33 -11.26
C THR A 133 7.31 -4.56 -11.31
N MET A 134 8.10 -3.71 -10.64
CA MET A 134 9.57 -3.82 -10.62
C MET A 134 10.04 -5.18 -10.07
N LEU A 135 9.42 -5.68 -9.01
CA LEU A 135 9.83 -6.93 -8.37
C LEU A 135 9.16 -8.18 -8.94
N SER A 136 7.98 -8.07 -9.55
CA SER A 136 7.30 -9.22 -10.18
C SER A 136 7.60 -9.37 -11.68
N GLY A 137 8.12 -8.32 -12.33
CA GLY A 137 8.27 -8.27 -13.79
C GLY A 137 6.94 -8.23 -14.55
N THR A 138 5.82 -7.98 -13.87
CA THR A 138 4.47 -8.03 -14.44
C THR A 138 3.83 -6.64 -14.39
N LEU A 139 3.03 -6.24 -15.38
CA LEU A 139 2.40 -4.90 -15.41
C LEU A 139 1.20 -4.77 -14.44
N PRO A 140 0.80 -3.54 -14.06
CA PRO A 140 -0.31 -3.31 -13.13
C PRO A 140 -1.65 -3.93 -13.53
N VAL A 141 -1.93 -3.97 -14.83
CA VAL A 141 -3.14 -4.62 -15.38
C VAL A 141 -3.19 -6.12 -15.10
N HIS A 142 -2.05 -6.76 -14.84
CA HIS A 142 -1.97 -8.20 -14.57
C HIS A 142 -1.86 -8.52 -13.09
N HIS A 143 -1.06 -7.79 -12.31
CA HIS A 143 -0.91 -8.06 -10.88
C HIS A 143 -2.00 -7.40 -10.01
N GLY A 144 -2.73 -6.41 -10.54
CA GLY A 144 -3.94 -5.88 -9.90
C GLY A 144 -3.76 -5.01 -8.66
N THR A 145 -2.53 -4.75 -8.18
CA THR A 145 -2.26 -3.89 -7.01
C THR A 145 -2.37 -2.39 -7.33
N ILE A 146 -3.58 -1.96 -7.71
CA ILE A 146 -3.87 -0.61 -8.21
C ILE A 146 -4.62 0.29 -7.20
N ASP A 147 -4.78 -0.17 -5.96
CA ASP A 147 -5.43 0.58 -4.86
C ASP A 147 -4.74 0.26 -3.52
N ASP A 148 -4.77 1.19 -2.55
CA ASP A 148 -4.02 1.11 -1.30
C ASP A 148 -4.61 0.12 -0.27
N HIS A 149 -5.79 -0.41 -0.57
CA HIS A 149 -6.41 -1.52 0.14
C HIS A 149 -6.02 -2.90 -0.42
N LEU A 150 -5.32 -2.94 -1.55
CA LEU A 150 -4.93 -4.19 -2.22
C LEU A 150 -3.51 -4.59 -1.83
N THR A 151 -3.30 -5.87 -1.61
CA THR A 151 -1.98 -6.47 -1.34
C THR A 151 -1.51 -7.30 -2.53
N ILE A 152 -0.22 -7.59 -2.58
CA ILE A 152 0.34 -8.45 -3.61
C ILE A 152 -0.25 -9.86 -3.46
N GLU A 153 -0.81 -10.37 -4.55
CA GLU A 153 -1.41 -11.70 -4.59
C GLU A 153 -0.37 -12.77 -4.20
N PRO A 154 -0.67 -13.69 -3.25
CA PRO A 154 0.27 -14.68 -2.72
C PRO A 154 0.99 -15.56 -3.75
N THR A 155 0.34 -15.87 -4.88
CA THR A 155 0.91 -16.70 -5.93
C THR A 155 1.76 -15.94 -6.95
N LEU A 156 1.69 -14.60 -6.99
CA LEU A 156 2.52 -13.78 -7.85
C LEU A 156 3.99 -13.89 -7.42
N PRO A 157 4.90 -14.46 -8.23
CA PRO A 157 6.29 -14.60 -7.85
C PRO A 157 6.99 -13.24 -7.80
N LEU A 158 7.75 -13.01 -6.74
CA LEU A 158 8.61 -11.82 -6.62
C LEU A 158 10.09 -12.17 -6.81
N LEU A 159 10.87 -11.17 -7.21
CA LEU A 159 12.30 -11.29 -7.49
C LEU A 159 13.05 -11.89 -6.29
N GLN A 160 12.80 -11.38 -5.09
CA GLN A 160 13.45 -11.87 -3.87
C GLN A 160 13.13 -13.34 -3.57
N GLU A 161 11.93 -13.82 -3.90
CA GLU A 161 11.55 -15.23 -3.72
C GLU A 161 12.31 -16.11 -4.72
N SER A 162 12.45 -15.63 -5.97
CA SER A 162 13.25 -16.31 -6.99
C SER A 162 14.73 -16.39 -6.60
N PHE A 163 15.30 -15.33 -6.03
CA PHE A 163 16.66 -15.32 -5.49
C PHE A 163 16.82 -16.31 -4.34
N ARG A 164 15.90 -16.33 -3.37
CA ARG A 164 15.91 -17.31 -2.27
C ARG A 164 15.79 -18.75 -2.76
N LYS A 165 14.93 -19.03 -3.75
CA LYS A 165 14.81 -20.36 -4.39
C LYS A 165 16.12 -20.79 -5.06
N ALA A 166 16.89 -19.85 -5.60
CA ALA A 166 18.24 -20.09 -6.14
C ALA A 166 19.35 -20.16 -5.07
N GLY A 167 18.98 -20.06 -3.78
CA GLY A 167 19.89 -20.16 -2.64
C GLY A 167 20.69 -18.89 -2.37
N TRP A 168 20.15 -17.72 -2.68
CA TRP A 168 20.68 -16.42 -2.28
C TRP A 168 20.10 -15.97 -0.94
N GLY A 169 20.89 -15.25 -0.15
CA GLY A 169 20.36 -14.44 0.94
C GLY A 169 19.70 -13.19 0.40
N THR A 170 18.51 -12.86 0.88
CA THR A 170 17.78 -11.64 0.48
C THR A 170 17.37 -10.86 1.71
N ILE A 171 17.61 -9.56 1.70
CA ILE A 171 17.14 -8.60 2.70
C ILE A 171 16.63 -7.35 2.00
N GLY A 172 15.66 -6.67 2.63
CA GLY A 172 15.16 -5.39 2.18
C GLY A 172 15.14 -4.40 3.34
N ALA A 173 15.45 -3.15 3.06
CA ALA A 173 15.24 -2.03 3.96
C ALA A 173 14.45 -0.96 3.21
N VAL A 174 13.33 -0.51 3.79
CA VAL A 174 12.39 0.38 3.13
C VAL A 174 12.05 1.56 4.03
N ALA A 175 11.96 2.76 3.43
CA ALA A 175 11.55 3.97 4.14
C ALA A 175 10.04 4.27 3.99
N THR A 176 9.35 3.59 3.06
CA THR A 176 7.95 3.85 2.70
C THR A 176 7.03 2.71 3.12
N LEU A 177 5.81 3.05 3.56
CA LEU A 177 4.79 2.08 3.96
C LEU A 177 4.31 1.24 2.78
N PHE A 178 4.30 1.79 1.57
CA PHE A 178 3.77 1.13 0.37
C PHE A 178 4.66 0.01 -0.17
N VAL A 179 5.84 -0.19 0.42
CA VAL A 179 6.78 -1.28 0.07
C VAL A 179 7.05 -2.15 1.31
N SER A 180 6.17 -2.10 2.33
CA SER A 180 6.33 -2.87 3.56
C SER A 180 5.66 -4.24 3.50
N SER A 181 5.85 -5.05 4.56
CA SER A 181 5.18 -6.35 4.75
C SER A 181 3.66 -6.27 4.68
N ARG A 182 3.07 -5.12 5.04
CA ARG A 182 1.63 -4.86 4.94
C ARG A 182 1.07 -5.18 3.55
N TYR A 183 1.88 -4.97 2.52
CA TYR A 183 1.51 -5.19 1.13
C TYR A 183 2.07 -6.50 0.55
N GLY A 184 2.82 -7.29 1.34
CA GLY A 184 3.37 -8.58 0.94
C GLY A 184 4.77 -8.53 0.30
N PHE A 185 5.57 -7.49 0.58
CA PHE A 185 6.94 -7.38 0.06
C PHE A 185 7.99 -8.15 0.88
N ASP A 186 7.65 -8.58 2.09
CA ASP A 186 8.49 -9.33 3.02
C ASP A 186 8.61 -10.83 2.69
N ARG A 187 7.75 -11.29 1.79
CA ARG A 187 7.68 -12.68 1.36
C ARG A 187 8.92 -13.10 0.62
#